data_AF-A0A7K2M2J0-F1
#
_entry.id   AF-A0A7K2M2J0-F1
#
_cell.length_a   1.000
_cell.length_b   1.000
_cell.length_c   1.000
_cell.angle_alpha   90.00
_cell.angle_beta   90.00
_cell.angle_gamma   90.00
#
_symmetry.space_group_name_H-M   'P 1'
#
loop_
_entity.id
_entity.type
_entity.pdbx_description
1 polymer ?
#
loop_
_entity_poly.entity_id
_entity_poly.type
_entity_poly.pdbx_seq_one_letter_code
_entity_poly.pdbx_strand_id
1 'polypeptide(L)'
;MPTRAQRPRLPETSEGQKRARQAWNGGQVGVGRKPASAPAVETCGVDGCGALADQPKPAADMVRVEVTGTGEPARWYCPGRCTAIGRALADIRSIDTTKGDS
;
A
#
# COMPACT_ATOMS: atom_id res chain seq x y z
N MET A 1 -18.70 24.65 23.37
CA MET A 1 -19.05 23.83 22.19
C MET A 1 -18.17 22.59 22.21
N PRO A 2 -18.71 21.36 22.14
CA PRO A 2 -17.88 20.15 22.13
C PRO A 2 -17.00 20.13 20.88
N THR A 3 -15.70 19.92 21.08
CA THR A 3 -14.70 19.81 19.99
C THR A 3 -15.02 18.63 19.08
N ARG A 4 -14.69 18.76 17.78
CA ARG A 4 -14.98 17.77 16.70
C ARG A 4 -14.60 16.32 17.05
N ALA A 5 -13.62 16.12 17.94
CA ALA A 5 -13.14 14.81 18.40
C ALA A 5 -14.09 14.08 19.38
N GLN A 6 -15.11 14.74 19.94
CA GLN A 6 -16.00 14.19 20.98
C GLN A 6 -17.36 13.73 20.46
N ARG A 7 -17.66 13.83 19.16
CA ARG A 7 -18.92 13.27 18.65
C ARG A 7 -18.85 11.74 18.72
N PRO A 8 -19.78 11.07 19.42
CA PRO A 8 -19.87 9.62 19.35
C PRO A 8 -19.97 9.22 17.88
N ARG A 9 -19.13 8.28 17.42
CA ARG A 9 -19.40 7.58 16.17
C ARG A 9 -20.64 6.74 16.41
N LEU A 10 -21.82 7.34 16.26
CA LEU A 10 -23.07 6.60 16.25
C LEU A 10 -22.94 5.58 15.12
N PRO A 11 -23.14 4.27 15.39
CA PRO A 11 -23.22 3.30 14.31
C PRO A 11 -24.29 3.78 13.31
N GLU A 12 -24.14 3.48 12.01
CA GLU A 12 -25.11 3.85 10.96
C GLU A 12 -26.45 3.09 11.11
N THR A 13 -27.04 3.13 12.29
CA THR A 13 -28.23 2.37 12.68
C THR A 13 -29.43 3.27 12.87
N SER A 14 -29.23 4.59 12.99
CA SER A 14 -30.36 5.52 13.10
C SER A 14 -31.14 5.61 11.78
N GLU A 15 -32.46 5.69 11.87
CA GLU A 15 -33.35 5.78 10.71
C GLU A 15 -33.04 7.01 9.83
N GLY A 16 -32.63 8.13 10.44
CA GLY A 16 -32.20 9.32 9.71
C GLY A 16 -30.97 9.09 8.83
N GLN A 17 -29.96 8.37 9.34
CA GLN A 17 -28.76 8.02 8.56
C GLN A 17 -29.08 7.06 7.42
N LYS A 18 -29.97 6.09 7.65
CA LYS A 18 -30.42 5.17 6.59
C LYS A 18 -31.15 5.90 5.47
N ARG A 19 -32.05 6.84 5.81
CA ARG A 19 -32.75 7.68 4.83
C ARG A 19 -31.80 8.59 4.05
N ALA A 20 -30.84 9.22 4.73
CA ALA A 20 -29.82 10.04 4.08
C ALA A 20 -28.95 9.20 3.13
N ARG A 21 -28.55 7.99 3.54
CA ARG A 21 -27.82 7.04 2.69
C ARG A 21 -28.65 6.64 1.48
N GLN A 22 -29.92 6.25 1.69
CA GLN A 22 -30.85 5.89 0.61
C GLN A 22 -31.03 7.04 -0.40
N ALA A 23 -31.17 8.27 0.08
CA ALA A 23 -31.28 9.44 -0.79
C ALA A 23 -29.98 9.73 -1.56
N TRP A 24 -28.82 9.43 -0.98
CA TRP A 24 -27.51 9.73 -1.57
C TRP A 24 -27.03 8.68 -2.58
N ASN A 25 -27.13 7.38 -2.27
CA ASN A 25 -26.64 6.29 -3.14
C ASN A 25 -27.68 5.22 -3.49
N GLY A 26 -28.97 5.49 -3.26
CA GLY A 26 -30.03 4.53 -3.57
C GLY A 26 -30.00 3.28 -2.70
N GLY A 27 -29.30 3.30 -1.57
CA GLY A 27 -29.13 2.13 -0.70
C GLY A 27 -28.06 1.16 -1.17
N GLN A 28 -27.27 1.53 -2.18
CA GLN A 28 -26.14 0.72 -2.64
C GLN A 28 -25.09 0.59 -1.52
N VAL A 29 -24.70 -0.63 -1.22
CA VAL A 29 -23.55 -0.93 -0.36
C VAL A 29 -22.49 -1.59 -1.24
N GLY A 30 -21.33 -0.94 -1.37
CA GLY A 30 -20.19 -1.49 -2.11
C GLY A 30 -19.42 -2.51 -1.28
N VAL A 31 -18.46 -3.17 -1.91
CA VAL A 31 -17.47 -3.97 -1.17
C VAL A 31 -16.75 -3.03 -0.21
N GLY A 32 -16.74 -3.39 1.08
CA GLY A 32 -16.03 -2.63 2.09
C GLY A 32 -14.56 -2.46 1.74
N ARG A 33 -13.95 -1.37 2.22
CA ARG A 33 -12.51 -1.17 2.06
C ARG A 33 -11.76 -2.38 2.64
N LYS A 34 -10.73 -2.86 1.93
CA LYS A 34 -9.81 -3.86 2.46
C LYS A 34 -9.25 -3.39 3.82
N PRO A 35 -8.94 -4.32 4.76
CA PRO A 35 -8.34 -3.94 6.04
C PRO A 35 -7.06 -3.14 5.82
N ALA A 36 -6.74 -2.23 6.74
CA ALA A 36 -5.57 -1.36 6.62
C ALA A 36 -4.24 -2.15 6.51
N SER A 37 -4.21 -3.37 7.05
CA SER A 37 -3.07 -4.30 6.97
C SER A 37 -3.02 -5.10 5.67
N ALA A 38 -3.97 -4.93 4.75
CA ALA A 38 -3.92 -5.62 3.47
C ALA A 38 -2.69 -5.16 2.68
N PRO A 39 -1.96 -6.08 2.04
CA PRO A 39 -0.81 -5.70 1.23
C PRO A 39 -1.25 -4.82 0.07
N ALA A 40 -0.51 -3.73 -0.17
CA ALA A 40 -0.78 -2.80 -1.27
C ALA A 40 -0.61 -3.46 -2.65
N VAL A 41 0.20 -4.51 -2.72
CA VAL A 41 0.51 -5.26 -3.93
C VAL A 41 0.51 -6.74 -3.59
N GLU A 42 -0.08 -7.56 -4.47
CA GLU A 42 0.09 -9.01 -4.43
C GLU A 42 1.56 -9.40 -4.61
N THR A 43 2.02 -10.34 -3.79
CA THR A 43 3.39 -10.86 -3.85
C THR A 43 3.57 -11.67 -5.13
N CYS A 44 4.68 -11.45 -5.84
CA CYS A 44 5.06 -12.29 -6.96
C CYS A 44 5.50 -13.66 -6.43
N GLY A 45 4.91 -14.75 -6.95
CA GLY A 45 5.25 -16.11 -6.54
C GLY A 45 6.52 -16.68 -7.18
N VAL A 46 7.27 -15.90 -7.96
CA VAL A 46 8.51 -16.34 -8.59
C VAL A 46 9.66 -16.28 -7.58
N ASP A 47 10.39 -17.38 -7.45
CA ASP A 47 11.53 -17.49 -6.55
C ASP A 47 12.57 -16.39 -6.80
N GLY A 48 12.95 -15.69 -5.72
CA GLY A 48 13.92 -14.59 -5.77
C GLY A 48 13.33 -13.22 -6.13
N CYS A 49 12.05 -13.12 -6.50
CA CYS A 49 11.43 -11.82 -6.76
C CYS A 49 11.26 -11.03 -5.44
N GLY A 50 11.79 -9.80 -5.41
CA GLY A 50 11.85 -8.94 -4.24
C GLY A 50 13.02 -9.25 -3.29
N ALA A 51 13.87 -10.23 -3.59
CA ALA A 51 15.04 -10.55 -2.79
C ALA A 51 16.07 -9.41 -2.81
N LEU A 52 16.86 -9.28 -1.75
CA LEU A 52 17.98 -8.34 -1.71
C LEU A 52 18.99 -8.68 -2.82
N ALA A 53 19.54 -7.64 -3.44
CA ALA A 53 20.56 -7.76 -4.48
C ALA A 53 21.98 -7.70 -3.89
N ASP A 54 22.13 -8.13 -2.63
CA ASP A 54 23.39 -8.47 -1.97
C ASP A 54 23.88 -9.88 -2.35
N GLN A 55 22.96 -10.74 -2.80
CA GLN A 55 23.22 -12.06 -3.34
C GLN A 55 23.26 -12.06 -4.88
N PRO A 56 23.91 -13.08 -5.49
CA PRO A 56 23.90 -13.28 -6.94
C PRO A 56 22.49 -13.29 -7.53
N LYS A 57 22.39 -12.86 -8.78
CA LYS A 57 21.15 -12.80 -9.56
C LYS A 57 20.41 -14.15 -9.52
N PRO A 58 19.19 -14.24 -8.94
CA PRO A 58 18.50 -15.51 -8.73
C PRO A 58 18.11 -16.24 -10.03
N ALA A 59 17.76 -15.50 -11.07
CA ALA A 59 17.41 -16.05 -12.39
C ALA A 59 17.86 -15.11 -13.50
N ALA A 60 18.18 -15.64 -14.68
CA ALA A 60 18.87 -14.93 -15.77
C ALA A 60 18.16 -13.66 -16.29
N ASP A 61 16.85 -13.58 -16.17
CA ASP A 61 16.01 -12.49 -16.68
C ASP A 61 15.62 -11.45 -15.61
N MET A 62 16.00 -11.66 -14.34
CA MET A 62 15.67 -10.72 -13.28
C MET A 62 16.37 -9.37 -13.45
N VAL A 63 15.73 -8.32 -12.96
CA VAL A 63 16.18 -6.94 -13.06
C VAL A 63 16.55 -6.46 -11.66
N ARG A 64 17.74 -5.88 -11.52
CA ARG A 64 18.16 -5.19 -10.30
C ARG A 64 17.45 -3.84 -10.26
N VAL A 65 16.68 -3.60 -9.21
CA VAL A 65 16.08 -2.30 -8.92
C VAL A 65 16.84 -1.66 -7.79
N GLU A 66 17.33 -0.45 -8.04
CA GLU A 66 18.04 0.40 -7.10
C GLU A 66 17.57 1.83 -7.36
N VAL A 67 17.30 2.59 -6.29
CA VAL A 67 16.95 4.01 -6.38
C VAL A 67 18.08 4.79 -5.72
N THR A 68 18.81 5.57 -6.51
CA THR A 68 19.97 6.30 -6.04
C THR A 68 19.56 7.40 -5.06
N GLY A 69 20.32 7.56 -3.98
CA GLY A 69 20.12 8.65 -3.00
C GLY A 69 19.09 8.38 -1.91
N THR A 70 18.49 7.19 -1.84
CA THR A 70 17.43 6.86 -0.86
C THR A 70 17.90 6.02 0.32
N GLY A 71 19.08 5.39 0.22
CA GLY A 71 19.57 4.41 1.20
C GLY A 71 18.82 3.07 1.18
N GLU A 72 17.77 2.93 0.35
CA GLU A 72 17.04 1.67 0.21
C GLU A 72 17.94 0.64 -0.51
N PRO A 73 18.12 -0.57 0.04
CA PRO A 73 18.96 -1.58 -0.58
C PRO A 73 18.36 -2.06 -1.90
N ALA A 74 19.25 -2.28 -2.88
CA ALA A 74 18.85 -2.82 -4.17
C ALA A 74 18.21 -4.21 -4.04
N ARG A 75 17.26 -4.53 -4.91
CA ARG A 75 16.52 -5.80 -4.93
C ARG A 75 16.34 -6.36 -6.33
N TRP A 76 16.25 -7.67 -6.45
CA TRP A 76 15.96 -8.38 -7.71
C TRP A 76 14.46 -8.49 -7.95
N TYR A 77 13.99 -8.28 -9.18
CA TYR A 77 12.59 -8.43 -9.56
C TYR A 77 12.43 -9.13 -10.91
N CYS A 78 11.31 -9.81 -11.11
CA CYS A 78 10.92 -10.25 -12.44
C CYS A 78 10.78 -9.06 -13.40
N PRO A 79 11.04 -9.26 -14.70
CA PRO A 79 10.83 -8.22 -15.70
C PRO A 79 9.35 -7.78 -15.75
N GLY A 80 9.12 -6.57 -16.27
CA GLY A 80 7.77 -6.01 -16.42
C GLY A 80 7.16 -5.50 -15.11
N ARG A 81 5.98 -5.97 -14.77
CA ARG A 81 5.15 -5.41 -13.66
C ARG A 81 5.87 -5.42 -12.32
N CYS A 82 6.58 -6.50 -11.97
CA CYS A 82 7.29 -6.60 -10.69
C CYS A 82 8.40 -5.56 -10.56
N THR A 83 9.15 -5.31 -11.64
CA THR A 83 10.18 -4.26 -11.66
C THR A 83 9.59 -2.86 -11.45
N ALA A 84 8.45 -2.56 -12.09
CA ALA A 84 7.78 -1.26 -11.91
C ALA A 84 7.27 -1.06 -10.47
N ILE A 85 6.69 -2.10 -9.88
CA ILE A 85 6.27 -2.09 -8.46
C ILE A 85 7.48 -1.92 -7.55
N GLY A 86 8.58 -2.64 -7.81
CA GLY A 86 9.81 -2.56 -7.03
C GLY A 86 10.36 -1.14 -6.95
N ARG A 87 10.36 -0.41 -8.07
CA ARG A 87 10.76 1.00 -8.12
C ARG A 87 9.86 1.88 -7.27
N ALA A 88 8.54 1.77 -7.45
CA ALA A 88 7.58 2.55 -6.67
C ALA A 88 7.68 2.27 -5.17
N LEU A 89 7.90 1.02 -4.75
CA LEU A 89 8.09 0.67 -3.34
C LEU A 89 9.40 1.26 -2.78
N ALA A 90 10.48 1.25 -3.55
CA ALA A 90 11.74 1.85 -3.14
C ALA A 90 11.59 3.38 -2.97
N ASP A 91 10.87 4.05 -3.87
CA ASP A 91 10.56 5.48 -3.74
C ASP A 91 9.74 5.76 -2.48
N ILE A 92 8.69 4.97 -2.19
CA ILE A 92 7.87 5.16 -0.98
C ILE A 92 8.69 4.96 0.29
N ARG A 93 9.51 3.90 0.36
CA ARG A 93 10.33 3.59 1.54
C ARG A 93 11.38 4.66 1.81
N SER A 94 11.87 5.32 0.77
CA SER A 94 12.80 6.45 0.92
C SER A 94 12.21 7.66 1.66
N ILE A 95 10.89 7.81 1.61
CA ILE A 95 10.16 8.86 2.33
C ILE A 95 10.05 8.50 3.81
N ASP A 96 9.83 7.22 4.12
CA ASP A 96 9.74 6.77 5.51
C ASP A 96 11.10 6.80 6.21
N THR A 97 12.19 6.48 5.52
CA THR A 97 13.54 6.55 6.09
C THR A 97 13.96 7.98 6.43
N THR A 98 13.58 8.97 5.61
CA THR A 98 13.88 10.39 5.88
C THR A 98 13.09 10.98 7.05
N LYS A 99 12.00 10.34 7.48
CA LYS A 99 11.15 10.81 8.59
C LYS A 99 11.59 10.33 9.96
N GLY A 100 12.53 9.39 10.04
CA GLY A 100 13.06 8.81 11.28
C GLY A 100 14.17 9.62 11.96
N ASP A 101 14.73 10.63 11.28
CA ASP A 101 15.88 11.43 11.74
C ASP A 101 15.50 12.87 12.17
N SER A 102 14.32 13.08 12.78
CA SER A 102 13.87 14.39 13.25
C SER A 102 13.29 14.35 14.67
#